data_AF-A0A7K1TTF7-F1
#
_entry.id   AF-A0A7K1TTF7-F1
#
_cell.length_a   1.000
_cell.length_b   1.000
_cell.length_c   1.000
_cell.angle_alpha   90.00
_cell.angle_beta   90.00
_cell.angle_gamma   90.00
#
_symmetry.space_group_name_H-M   'P 1'
#
loop_
_entity.id
_entity.type
_entity.pdbx_description
1 polymer ?
#
loop_
_entity_poly.entity_id
_entity_poly.type
_entity_poly.pdbx_seq_one_letter_code
_entity_poly.pdbx_strand_id
1 'polypeptide(L)'
;MTRVCFELQVRPELLDEYLERHSPVWPEMLAEIAASGRRNYSLFLADGGRLVGYYETDDDDAAQAYLAASEVASRWEAEMARFFVGLEGRPDQAAVRLTEVFNVADQLAAGAPDPAE
;
A
#
# COMPACT_ATOMS: atom_id res chain seq x y z
N MET A 1 14.89 -5.60 3.57
CA MET A 1 13.42 -5.60 3.54
C MET A 1 12.97 -4.17 3.37
N THR A 2 12.22 -3.90 2.29
CA THR A 2 11.82 -2.56 1.87
C THR A 2 10.47 -2.22 2.50
N ARG A 3 10.40 -1.04 3.13
CA ARG A 3 9.16 -0.44 3.60
C ARG A 3 8.71 0.61 2.60
N VAL A 4 7.46 0.52 2.19
CA VAL A 4 6.85 1.46 1.25
C VAL A 4 5.75 2.19 2.00
N CYS A 5 5.87 3.51 2.05
CA CYS A 5 4.82 4.39 2.53
C CYS A 5 4.42 5.30 1.38
N PHE A 6 3.12 5.49 1.17
CA PHE A 6 2.60 6.26 0.06
C PHE A 6 1.35 7.06 0.44
N GLU A 7 1.07 8.09 -0.33
CA GLU A 7 -0.08 8.96 -0.15
C GLU A 7 -0.99 8.96 -1.40
N LEU A 8 -2.30 8.95 -1.14
CA LEU A 8 -3.38 9.10 -2.10
C LEU A 8 -4.42 10.09 -1.57
N GLN A 9 -5.24 10.63 -2.45
CA GLN A 9 -6.36 11.49 -2.09
C GLN A 9 -7.68 10.84 -2.49
N VAL A 10 -8.49 10.46 -1.50
CA VAL A 10 -9.86 9.98 -1.68
C VAL A 10 -10.79 11.19 -1.77
N ARG A 11 -11.82 11.10 -2.60
CA ARG A 11 -12.91 12.08 -2.70
C ARG A 11 -13.65 12.15 -1.37
N PRO A 12 -13.67 13.31 -0.69
CA PRO A 12 -14.34 13.45 0.61
C PRO A 12 -15.81 13.03 0.58
N GLU A 13 -16.50 13.26 -0.53
CA GLU A 13 -17.90 12.92 -0.74
C GLU A 13 -18.17 11.41 -0.90
N LEU A 14 -17.14 10.57 -1.07
CA LEU A 14 -17.26 9.12 -1.23
C LEU A 14 -16.62 8.31 -0.08
N LEU A 15 -16.24 8.96 1.03
CA LEU A 15 -15.49 8.30 2.10
C LEU A 15 -16.26 7.14 2.75
N ASP A 16 -17.56 7.32 3.02
CA ASP A 16 -18.37 6.28 3.65
C ASP A 16 -18.37 5.01 2.80
N GLU A 17 -18.61 5.14 1.50
CA GLU A 17 -18.58 4.00 0.60
C GLU A 17 -17.15 3.41 0.48
N TYR A 18 -16.11 4.26 0.43
CA TYR A 18 -14.73 3.79 0.39
C TYR A 18 -14.42 2.87 1.58
N LEU A 19 -14.86 3.25 2.78
CA LEU A 19 -14.70 2.45 4.00
C LEU A 19 -15.48 1.13 3.92
N GLU A 20 -16.73 1.16 3.43
CA GLU A 20 -17.54 -0.05 3.25
C GLU A 20 -16.86 -1.06 2.31
N ARG A 21 -16.27 -0.58 1.20
CA ARG A 21 -15.54 -1.45 0.26
C ARG A 21 -14.33 -2.13 0.89
N HIS A 22 -13.71 -1.51 1.91
CA HIS A 22 -12.56 -2.08 2.62
C HIS A 22 -12.96 -2.95 3.83
N SER A 23 -14.26 -3.19 4.05
CA SER A 23 -14.77 -3.90 5.24
C SER A 23 -15.87 -4.92 4.89
N PRO A 24 -15.54 -6.10 4.35
CA PRO A 24 -14.19 -6.56 4.00
C PRO A 24 -13.86 -6.41 2.51
N VAL A 25 -12.55 -6.32 2.22
CA VAL A 25 -12.01 -6.50 0.86
C VAL A 25 -12.28 -7.93 0.37
N TRP A 26 -12.36 -8.10 -0.95
CA TRP A 26 -12.55 -9.41 -1.58
C TRP A 26 -11.43 -10.40 -1.19
N PRO A 27 -11.77 -11.64 -0.77
CA PRO A 27 -10.78 -12.65 -0.39
C PRO A 27 -9.73 -12.93 -1.47
N GLU A 28 -10.13 -12.95 -2.74
CA GLU A 28 -9.23 -13.14 -3.87
C GLU A 28 -8.22 -12.00 -4.01
N MET A 29 -8.65 -10.74 -3.78
CA MET A 29 -7.75 -9.59 -3.83
C MET A 29 -6.73 -9.66 -2.69
N LEU A 30 -7.15 -10.06 -1.49
CA LEU A 30 -6.25 -10.28 -0.36
C LEU A 30 -5.21 -11.37 -0.67
N ALA A 31 -5.62 -12.45 -1.36
CA ALA A 31 -4.70 -13.50 -1.80
C ALA A 31 -3.68 -13.00 -2.83
N GLU A 32 -4.09 -12.17 -3.79
CA GLU A 32 -3.17 -11.55 -4.77
C GLU A 32 -2.16 -10.62 -4.09
N ILE A 33 -2.61 -9.80 -3.12
CA ILE A 33 -1.71 -8.95 -2.33
C ILE A 33 -0.68 -9.80 -1.60
N ALA A 34 -1.10 -10.86 -0.92
CA ALA A 34 -0.19 -11.75 -0.21
C ALA A 34 0.79 -12.47 -1.17
N ALA A 35 0.30 -12.96 -2.31
CA ALA A 35 1.09 -13.64 -3.32
C ALA A 35 2.13 -12.72 -3.99
N SER A 36 1.86 -11.41 -4.08
CA SER A 36 2.82 -10.42 -4.57
C SER A 36 4.05 -10.23 -3.66
N GLY A 37 4.02 -10.76 -2.43
CA GLY A 37 5.08 -10.58 -1.43
C GLY A 37 4.87 -9.38 -0.49
N ARG A 38 3.82 -8.57 -0.72
CA ARG A 38 3.41 -7.49 0.18
C ARG A 38 2.87 -8.06 1.50
N ARG A 39 3.34 -7.50 2.61
CA ARG A 39 2.95 -7.89 3.97
C ARG A 39 2.82 -6.67 4.89
N ASN A 40 2.17 -6.86 6.03
CA ASN A 40 1.86 -5.80 6.98
C ASN A 40 1.20 -4.58 6.31
N TYR A 41 0.36 -4.83 5.30
CA TYR A 41 -0.26 -3.79 4.48
C TYR A 41 -1.42 -3.15 5.25
N SER A 42 -1.30 -1.87 5.56
CA SER A 42 -2.35 -1.05 6.17
C SER A 42 -2.64 0.21 5.37
N LEU A 43 -3.88 0.68 5.45
CA LEU A 43 -4.33 1.98 4.93
C LEU A 43 -4.86 2.80 6.12
N PHE A 44 -4.51 4.07 6.15
CA PHE A 44 -4.89 5.03 7.18
C PHE A 44 -5.54 6.23 6.52
N LEU A 45 -6.75 6.57 6.96
CA LEU A 45 -7.47 7.72 6.44
C LEU A 45 -7.36 8.89 7.43
N ALA A 46 -6.91 10.03 6.95
CA ALA A 46 -6.91 11.30 7.67
C ALA A 46 -8.09 12.18 7.20
N ASP A 47 -8.31 13.27 7.93
CA ASP A 47 -9.34 14.26 7.60
C ASP A 47 -9.19 14.78 6.16
N GLY A 48 -10.34 15.09 5.55
CA GLY A 48 -10.37 15.64 4.19
C GLY A 48 -10.03 14.62 3.10
N GLY A 49 -10.02 13.32 3.40
CA GLY A 49 -9.86 12.25 2.41
C GLY A 49 -8.42 11.88 2.09
N ARG A 50 -7.44 12.44 2.81
CA ARG A 50 -6.03 12.06 2.63
C ARG A 50 -5.81 10.64 3.15
N LEU A 51 -5.36 9.76 2.28
CA LEU A 51 -5.12 8.34 2.57
C LEU A 51 -3.61 8.07 2.56
N VAL A 52 -3.12 7.44 3.62
CA VAL A 52 -1.74 6.96 3.73
C VAL A 52 -1.74 5.44 3.71
N GLY A 53 -0.99 4.84 2.80
CA GLY A 53 -0.78 3.41 2.76
C GLY A 53 0.64 3.02 3.17
N TYR A 54 0.76 1.89 3.85
CA TYR A 54 2.03 1.30 4.25
C TYR A 54 2.04 -0.19 3.96
N TYR A 55 3.10 -0.70 3.37
CA TYR A 55 3.37 -2.14 3.33
C TYR A 55 4.86 -2.42 3.34
N GLU A 56 5.19 -3.69 3.57
CA GLU A 56 6.54 -4.21 3.52
C GLU A 56 6.67 -5.23 2.38
N THR A 57 7.82 -5.27 1.73
CA THR A 57 8.15 -6.24 0.68
C THR A 57 9.66 -6.44 0.60
N ASP A 58 10.11 -7.56 0.03
CA ASP A 58 11.53 -7.77 -0.25
C ASP A 58 11.95 -7.15 -1.59
N ASP A 59 11.01 -7.06 -2.53
CA ASP A 59 11.19 -6.48 -3.86
C ASP A 59 9.89 -5.77 -4.26
N ASP A 60 9.95 -4.44 -4.39
CA ASP A 60 8.79 -3.60 -4.71
C ASP A 60 8.44 -3.66 -6.20
N ASP A 61 9.46 -3.68 -7.07
CA ASP A 61 9.28 -3.75 -8.52
C ASP A 61 8.67 -5.10 -8.90
N ALA A 62 9.12 -6.20 -8.29
CA ALA A 62 8.54 -7.53 -8.50
C ALA A 62 7.09 -7.61 -7.99
N ALA A 63 6.80 -7.04 -6.81
CA ALA A 63 5.44 -7.02 -6.26
C ALA A 63 4.47 -6.21 -7.15
N GLN A 64 4.92 -5.07 -7.65
CA GLN A 64 4.15 -4.26 -8.61
C GLN A 64 3.93 -5.00 -9.93
N ALA A 65 4.96 -5.63 -10.49
CA ALA A 65 4.85 -6.39 -11.73
C ALA A 65 3.87 -7.58 -11.59
N TYR A 66 3.87 -8.25 -10.44
CA TYR A 66 2.92 -9.33 -10.14
C TYR A 66 1.47 -8.81 -10.17
N LEU A 67 1.18 -7.74 -9.42
CA LEU A 67 -0.18 -7.17 -9.36
C LEU A 67 -0.62 -6.52 -10.68
N ALA A 68 0.34 -6.01 -11.47
CA ALA A 68 0.10 -5.50 -12.82
C ALA A 68 -0.42 -6.59 -13.77
N ALA A 69 0.00 -7.84 -13.58
CA ALA A 69 -0.42 -8.98 -14.38
C ALA A 69 -1.69 -9.68 -13.86
N SER A 70 -2.18 -9.30 -12.67
CA SER A 70 -3.31 -9.96 -12.01
C SER A 70 -4.66 -9.41 -12.49
N GLU A 71 -5.51 -10.27 -13.04
CA GLU A 71 -6.87 -9.91 -13.47
C GLU A 71 -7.76 -9.48 -12.30
N VAL A 72 -7.57 -10.11 -11.12
CA VAL A 72 -8.30 -9.77 -9.90
C VAL A 72 -7.92 -8.37 -9.42
N ALA A 73 -6.62 -8.05 -9.39
CA ALA A 73 -6.14 -6.72 -9.05
C ALA A 73 -6.66 -5.66 -10.02
N SER A 74 -6.63 -5.96 -11.33
CA SER A 74 -7.16 -5.05 -12.35
C SER A 74 -8.65 -4.76 -12.16
N ARG A 75 -9.46 -5.76 -11.82
CA ARG A 75 -10.90 -5.57 -11.55
C ARG A 75 -11.14 -4.74 -10.29
N TRP A 76 -10.41 -5.05 -9.22
CA TRP A 76 -10.49 -4.30 -7.97
C TRP A 76 -10.15 -2.82 -8.18
N GLU A 77 -9.06 -2.53 -8.89
CA GLU A 77 -8.64 -1.17 -9.19
C GLU A 77 -9.62 -0.41 -10.07
N ALA A 78 -10.22 -1.07 -11.06
CA ALA A 78 -11.25 -0.45 -11.89
C ALA A 78 -12.46 0.02 -11.05
N GLU A 79 -12.86 -0.75 -10.03
CA GLU A 79 -13.90 -0.32 -9.08
C GLU A 79 -13.41 0.79 -8.15
N MET A 80 -12.15 0.73 -7.71
CA MET A 80 -11.58 1.68 -6.77
C MET A 80 -11.21 3.04 -7.41
N ALA A 81 -10.96 3.07 -8.72
CA ALA A 81 -10.46 4.25 -9.43
C ALA A 81 -11.32 5.51 -9.20
N ARG A 82 -12.66 5.35 -9.10
CA ARG A 82 -13.58 6.48 -8.91
C ARG A 82 -13.43 7.19 -7.58
N PHE A 83 -12.91 6.52 -6.55
CA PHE A 83 -12.74 7.09 -5.22
C PHE A 83 -11.59 8.10 -5.16
N PHE A 84 -10.63 8.02 -6.06
CA PHE A 84 -9.41 8.82 -5.97
C PHE A 84 -9.45 10.07 -6.85
N VAL A 85 -8.73 11.10 -6.40
CA VAL A 85 -8.54 12.38 -7.09
C VAL A 85 -7.17 12.40 -7.76
N GLY A 86 -7.09 12.88 -9.00
CA GLY A 86 -5.81 13.18 -9.65
C GLY A 86 -4.97 11.95 -10.04
N LEU A 87 -5.55 10.75 -10.03
CA LEU A 87 -4.88 9.57 -10.59
C LEU A 87 -4.98 9.60 -12.11
N GLU A 88 -3.87 9.84 -12.78
CA GLU A 88 -3.66 9.40 -14.16
C GLU A 88 -3.01 8.01 -14.11
N GLY A 89 -3.73 6.96 -14.52
CA GLY A 89 -3.24 5.57 -14.48
C GLY A 89 -3.72 4.76 -13.25
N ARG A 90 -3.02 3.66 -12.94
CA ARG A 90 -3.41 2.76 -11.84
C ARG A 90 -3.12 3.39 -10.46
N PRO A 91 -4.02 3.27 -9.46
CA PRO A 91 -3.82 3.83 -8.12
C PRO A 91 -2.55 3.37 -7.40
N ASP A 92 -2.11 2.14 -7.63
CA ASP A 92 -0.89 1.58 -7.03
C ASP A 92 0.40 2.12 -7.67
N GLN A 93 0.32 2.65 -8.90
CA GLN A 93 1.45 3.22 -9.65
C GLN A 93 1.53 4.75 -9.53
N ALA A 94 0.39 5.42 -9.37
CA ALA A 94 0.30 6.87 -9.26
C ALA A 94 0.31 7.39 -7.81
N ALA A 95 0.42 6.49 -6.82
CA ALA A 95 0.59 6.86 -5.43
C ALA A 95 1.93 7.59 -5.21
N VAL A 96 1.89 8.69 -4.46
CA VAL A 96 3.09 9.46 -4.15
C VAL A 96 3.85 8.74 -3.05
N ARG A 97 5.02 8.17 -3.38
CA ARG A 97 5.88 7.51 -2.40
C ARG A 97 6.49 8.53 -1.44
N LEU A 98 6.35 8.27 -0.15
CA LEU A 98 6.95 9.06 0.92
C LEU A 98 8.37 8.58 1.21
N THR A 99 9.23 9.50 1.61
CA THR A 99 10.61 9.18 2.02
C THR A 99 10.61 8.73 3.47
N GLU A 100 11.04 7.49 3.72
CA GLU A 100 11.33 7.04 5.08
C GLU A 100 12.57 7.76 5.60
N VAL A 101 12.45 8.42 6.75
CA VAL A 101 13.55 9.17 7.39
C VAL A 101 14.07 8.50 8.66
N PHE A 102 13.34 7.52 9.22
CA PHE A 102 13.65 6.90 10.49
C PHE A 102 12.94 5.54 10.65
N ASN A 103 13.65 4.55 11.21
CA ASN A 103 13.10 3.31 11.72
C ASN A 103 13.89 2.82 12.95
N VAL A 104 13.20 2.53 14.06
CA VAL A 104 13.85 2.09 15.32
C VAL A 104 14.52 0.73 15.16
N ALA A 105 13.85 -0.24 14.53
CA ALA A 105 14.34 -1.61 14.43
C ALA A 105 15.63 -1.68 13.60
N ASP A 106 15.68 -0.95 12.49
CA ASP A 106 16.89 -0.85 11.66
C ASP A 106 18.06 -0.21 12.42
N GLN A 107 17.82 0.88 13.17
CA GLN A 107 18.88 1.53 13.94
C GLN A 107 19.36 0.67 15.13
N LEU A 108 18.46 -0.04 15.81
CA LEU A 108 18.85 -1.00 16.86
C LEU A 108 19.65 -2.17 16.27
N ALA A 109 19.27 -2.69 15.11
CA ALA A 109 19.99 -3.76 14.44
C ALA A 109 21.39 -3.31 13.98
N ALA A 110 21.54 -2.08 13.51
CA ALA A 110 22.83 -1.52 13.12
C ALA A 110 23.73 -1.15 14.31
N GLY A 111 23.15 -0.80 15.46
CA GLY A 111 23.85 -0.41 16.67
C GLY A 111 24.17 -1.56 17.63
N ALA A 112 23.69 -2.78 17.36
CA ALA A 112 24.00 -3.94 18.19
C ALA A 112 25.49 -4.32 18.03
N PRO A 113 26.26 -4.45 19.13
CA PRO A 113 27.61 -4.98 19.05
C PRO A 113 27.59 -6.41 18.50
N ASP A 114 28.62 -6.78 17.73
CA ASP A 114 28.77 -8.14 17.20
C ASP A 114 28.77 -9.12 18.40
N PRO A 115 27.95 -10.18 18.42
CA PRO A 115 27.90 -11.15 19.53
C PRO A 115 29.21 -11.93 19.76
N ALA A 116 30.33 -11.53 19.17
CA ALA A 116 31.65 -12.14 19.27
C ALA A 116 32.72 -11.27 19.98
N GLU A 117 32.36 -10.16 20.65
CA GLU A 117 33.28 -9.37 21.49
C GLU A 117 33.17 -9.69 23.00
#